data_AF-A0A3B4U5Z0-F1
#
_entry.id   AF-A0A3B4U5Z0-F1
#
_cell.length_a   1.000
_cell.length_b   1.000
_cell.length_c   1.000
_cell.angle_alpha   90.00
_cell.angle_beta   90.00
_cell.angle_gamma   90.00
#
_symmetry.space_group_name_H-M   'P 1'
#
loop_
_entity.id
_entity.type
_entity.pdbx_description
1 polymer ?
#
loop_
_entity_poly.entity_id
_entity_poly.type
_entity_poly.pdbx_seq_one_letter_code
_entity_poly.pdbx_strand_id
1 'polypeptide(L)'
;MLCPTHTMFVLLCIFVCASATTTGQVMTGQPHKVPVNNTKVLAAARFAVVEFNIDNTEDQLAYRIVNITSAKIQVVAGINYILEVQLGRTVCKKSDTADSEPCDLQSDSKELQCNFIVTEIPWEDSRVLTKKKCRLHNNA
;
A
#
# COMPACT_ATOMS: atom_id res chain seq x y z
N MET A 1 -39.67 -53.27 -36.07
CA MET A 1 -39.98 -51.85 -35.81
C MET A 1 -38.66 -51.08 -35.76
N LEU A 2 -38.56 -50.07 -36.60
CA LEU A 2 -37.40 -49.19 -36.79
C LEU A 2 -37.14 -48.35 -35.53
N CYS A 3 -35.89 -48.16 -35.11
CA CYS A 3 -35.21 -46.87 -35.29
C CYS A 3 -33.69 -46.98 -35.00
N PRO A 4 -32.82 -46.37 -35.83
CA PRO A 4 -31.37 -46.48 -35.77
C PRO A 4 -30.67 -45.21 -35.19
N THR A 5 -29.33 -45.24 -35.13
CA THR A 5 -28.36 -44.11 -35.04
C THR A 5 -28.36 -43.25 -33.77
N HIS A 6 -27.25 -43.09 -33.04
CA HIS A 6 -26.10 -42.28 -33.47
C HIS A 6 -24.79 -42.66 -32.74
N THR A 7 -24.20 -43.80 -33.11
CA THR A 7 -22.77 -44.07 -32.89
C THR A 7 -21.97 -43.20 -33.85
N MET A 8 -21.58 -41.98 -33.47
CA MET A 8 -20.48 -41.18 -34.07
C MET A 8 -20.50 -39.74 -33.52
N PHE A 9 -20.02 -39.49 -32.30
CA PHE A 9 -19.58 -38.14 -31.89
C PHE A 9 -18.59 -38.21 -30.72
N VAL A 10 -17.65 -39.16 -30.78
CA VAL A 10 -16.51 -39.23 -29.85
C VAL A 10 -15.23 -39.10 -30.68
N LEU A 11 -14.92 -37.90 -31.17
CA LEU A 11 -13.61 -37.50 -31.73
C LEU A 11 -13.74 -36.08 -32.33
N LEU A 12 -13.57 -35.05 -31.50
CA LEU A 12 -13.34 -33.61 -31.82
C LEU A 12 -13.45 -32.89 -30.45
N CYS A 13 -12.45 -32.26 -29.82
CA CYS A 13 -11.20 -31.66 -30.28
C CYS A 13 -10.17 -31.78 -29.14
N ILE A 14 -9.15 -32.63 -29.31
CA ILE A 14 -7.88 -32.48 -28.57
C ILE A 14 -7.07 -31.47 -29.39
N PHE A 15 -7.40 -30.18 -29.26
CA PHE A 15 -6.57 -29.10 -29.78
C PHE A 15 -6.10 -28.24 -28.60
N VAL A 16 -4.86 -28.54 -28.23
CA VAL A 16 -3.87 -27.75 -27.49
C VAL A 16 -4.29 -26.30 -27.20
N CYS A 17 -4.41 -25.99 -25.90
CA CYS A 17 -3.97 -24.71 -25.36
C CYS A 17 -2.98 -24.99 -24.23
N ALA A 18 -1.81 -25.56 -24.57
CA ALA A 18 -0.62 -25.49 -23.73
C ALA A 18 0.01 -24.09 -23.86
N SER A 19 -0.80 -23.06 -23.63
CA SER A 19 -0.32 -21.73 -23.35
C SER A 19 -0.33 -21.62 -21.83
N ALA A 20 0.79 -21.96 -21.20
CA ALA A 20 1.06 -21.52 -19.83
C ALA A 20 1.25 -20.00 -19.88
N THR A 21 0.16 -19.27 -20.08
CA THR A 21 0.12 -17.86 -19.74
C THR A 21 0.22 -17.82 -18.23
N THR A 22 1.36 -17.40 -17.71
CA THR A 22 1.50 -17.01 -16.30
C THR A 22 0.65 -15.76 -16.08
N THR A 23 -0.68 -15.89 -16.13
CA THR A 23 -1.58 -14.92 -15.53
C THR A 23 -1.34 -15.06 -14.04
N GLY A 24 -0.51 -14.18 -13.48
CA GLY A 24 -0.31 -14.13 -12.04
C GLY A 24 -1.68 -13.98 -11.37
N GLN A 25 -2.18 -15.07 -10.79
CA GLN A 25 -3.38 -15.04 -9.98
C GLN A 25 -3.08 -14.13 -8.78
N VAL A 26 -3.58 -12.89 -8.81
CA VAL A 26 -3.56 -12.02 -7.65
C VAL A 26 -4.52 -12.66 -6.65
N MET A 27 -3.99 -13.42 -5.70
CA MET A 27 -4.79 -13.98 -4.62
C MET A 27 -5.36 -12.83 -3.79
N THR A 28 -6.68 -12.67 -3.81
CA THR A 28 -7.40 -11.71 -2.99
C THR A 28 -7.30 -12.12 -1.52
N GLY A 29 -7.16 -11.18 -0.59
CA GLY A 29 -7.14 -11.45 0.86
C GLY A 29 -5.76 -11.66 1.49
N GLN A 30 -4.73 -12.13 0.77
CA GLN A 30 -3.37 -12.24 1.32
C GLN A 30 -2.53 -10.99 0.98
N PRO A 31 -1.82 -10.39 1.95
CA PRO A 31 -0.86 -9.33 1.64
C PRO A 31 0.24 -9.82 0.69
N HIS A 32 0.44 -9.11 -0.42
CA HIS A 32 1.54 -9.37 -1.36
C HIS A 32 2.41 -8.12 -1.50
N LYS A 33 3.72 -8.31 -1.69
CA LYS A 33 4.67 -7.20 -1.86
C LYS A 33 4.41 -6.47 -3.17
N VAL A 34 4.57 -5.15 -3.14
CA VAL A 34 4.51 -4.27 -4.30
C VAL A 34 5.71 -3.31 -4.30
N PRO A 35 6.11 -2.76 -5.46
CA PRO A 35 7.18 -1.78 -5.52
C PRO A 35 6.87 -0.53 -4.68
N VAL A 36 7.85 -0.08 -3.90
CA VAL A 36 7.70 1.11 -3.03
C VAL A 36 7.56 2.42 -3.83
N ASN A 37 8.02 2.44 -5.08
CA ASN A 37 7.88 3.56 -6.00
C ASN A 37 6.54 3.57 -6.76
N ASN A 38 5.64 2.61 -6.51
CA ASN A 38 4.31 2.61 -7.11
C ASN A 38 3.54 3.88 -6.69
N THR A 39 2.91 4.56 -7.64
CA THR A 39 2.23 5.84 -7.41
C THR A 39 1.13 5.76 -6.34
N LYS A 40 0.40 4.64 -6.25
CA LYS A 40 -0.63 4.42 -5.22
C LYS A 40 0.00 4.21 -3.84
N VAL A 41 1.13 3.50 -3.77
CA VAL A 41 1.91 3.33 -2.53
C VAL A 41 2.43 4.68 -2.04
N LEU A 42 2.98 5.50 -2.94
CA LEU A 42 3.45 6.85 -2.60
C LEU A 42 2.30 7.74 -2.10
N ALA A 43 1.14 7.68 -2.75
CA ALA A 43 -0.04 8.42 -2.32
C ALA A 43 -0.55 7.97 -0.94
N ALA A 44 -0.62 6.66 -0.69
CA ALA A 44 -1.00 6.10 0.61
C ALA A 44 0.00 6.49 1.71
N ALA A 45 1.32 6.44 1.42
CA ALA A 45 2.34 6.84 2.38
C ALA A 45 2.24 8.33 2.75
N ARG A 46 2.03 9.22 1.76
CA ARG A 46 1.82 10.66 2.01
C ARG A 46 0.58 10.90 2.86
N PHE A 47 -0.53 10.26 2.52
CA PHE A 47 -1.75 10.32 3.30
C PHE A 47 -1.51 9.88 4.76
N ALA A 48 -0.83 8.75 4.98
CA ALA A 48 -0.52 8.26 6.31
C ALA A 48 0.31 9.25 7.15
N VAL A 49 1.25 9.97 6.54
CA VAL A 49 2.09 10.94 7.25
C VAL A 49 1.33 12.22 7.58
N VAL A 50 0.42 12.66 6.71
CA VAL A 50 -0.48 13.78 7.02
C VAL A 50 -1.33 13.45 8.24
N GLU A 51 -2.01 12.30 8.22
CA GLU A 51 -2.83 11.84 9.36
C GLU A 51 -1.99 11.65 10.63
N PHE A 52 -0.79 11.06 10.51
CA PHE A 52 0.13 10.93 11.64
C PHE A 52 0.53 12.28 12.24
N ASN A 53 0.80 13.29 11.41
CA ASN A 53 1.16 14.62 11.89
C ASN A 53 0.00 15.30 12.62
N ILE A 54 -1.23 15.17 12.10
CA ILE A 54 -2.45 15.66 12.75
C ILE A 54 -2.63 15.01 14.12
N ASP A 55 -2.51 13.68 14.18
CA ASP A 55 -2.79 12.91 15.39
C ASP A 55 -1.69 12.97 16.46
N ASN A 56 -0.45 13.24 16.07
CA ASN A 56 0.70 13.19 16.99
C ASN A 56 0.79 14.45 17.87
N THR A 57 -0.05 14.60 18.89
CA THR A 57 -0.09 15.82 19.71
C THR A 57 1.14 16.05 20.61
N GLU A 58 2.01 15.04 20.76
CA GLU A 58 3.23 15.13 21.60
C GLU A 58 4.31 16.02 20.99
N ASP A 59 4.32 16.18 19.67
CA ASP A 59 5.32 16.94 18.93
C ASP A 59 4.67 18.07 18.12
N GLN A 60 5.19 19.29 18.26
CA GLN A 60 4.73 20.45 17.50
C GLN A 60 5.34 20.52 16.10
N LEU A 61 6.48 19.85 15.88
CA LEU A 61 7.15 19.81 14.58
C LEU A 61 6.55 18.70 13.71
N ALA A 62 6.53 18.94 12.41
CA ALA A 62 6.04 17.97 11.45
C ALA A 62 7.10 16.88 11.17
N TYR A 63 6.64 15.69 10.81
CA TYR A 63 7.47 14.61 10.28
C TYR A 63 7.28 14.49 8.78
N ARG A 64 8.35 14.12 8.07
CA ARG A 64 8.30 13.82 6.63
C ARG A 64 8.85 12.42 6.35
N ILE A 65 8.47 11.88 5.19
CA ILE A 65 9.01 10.60 4.71
C ILE A 65 10.50 10.78 4.38
N VAL A 66 11.34 9.97 5.01
CA VAL A 66 12.76 9.80 4.63
C VAL A 66 12.87 8.66 3.62
N ASN A 67 12.23 7.53 3.93
CA ASN A 67 12.28 6.33 3.09
C ASN A 67 11.04 5.45 3.29
N ILE A 68 10.69 4.68 2.26
CA ILE A 68 9.69 3.61 2.35
C ILE A 68 10.43 2.30 2.16
N THR A 69 10.57 1.53 3.24
CA THR A 69 11.39 0.30 3.24
C THR A 69 10.63 -0.92 2.75
N SER A 70 9.30 -0.91 2.87
CA SER A 70 8.45 -2.03 2.47
C SER A 70 7.03 -1.57 2.17
N ALA A 71 6.42 -2.15 1.14
CA ALA A 71 5.03 -1.94 0.79
C ALA A 71 4.37 -3.26 0.40
N LYS A 72 3.17 -3.48 0.92
CA LYS A 72 2.30 -4.60 0.53
C LYS A 72 0.89 -4.11 0.27
N ILE A 73 0.19 -4.80 -0.63
CA ILE A 73 -1.24 -4.59 -0.87
C ILE A 73 -2.01 -5.83 -0.43
N GLN A 74 -3.16 -5.62 0.19
CA GLN A 74 -4.11 -6.65 0.54
C GLN A 74 -5.53 -6.19 0.17
N VAL A 75 -6.21 -6.96 -0.68
CA VAL A 75 -7.63 -6.73 -1.04
C VAL A 75 -8.51 -7.32 0.06
N VAL A 76 -9.39 -6.50 0.62
CA VAL A 76 -10.36 -6.83 1.69
C VAL A 76 -11.73 -6.19 1.32
N ALA A 77 -12.54 -5.76 2.30
CA ALA A 77 -13.62 -4.79 2.07
C ALA A 77 -13.02 -3.37 1.83
N GLY A 78 -12.17 -3.26 0.82
CA GLY A 78 -11.31 -2.12 0.53
C GLY A 78 -9.91 -2.60 0.10
N ILE A 79 -8.95 -1.69 0.07
CA ILE A 79 -7.56 -1.99 -0.28
C ILE A 79 -6.66 -1.51 0.86
N ASN A 80 -6.01 -2.44 1.55
CA ASN A 80 -5.02 -2.11 2.56
C ASN A 80 -3.64 -1.92 1.90
N TYR A 81 -3.06 -0.74 2.08
CA TYR A 81 -1.65 -0.48 1.87
C TYR A 81 -0.92 -0.65 3.20
N ILE A 82 -0.14 -1.72 3.33
CA ILE A 82 0.62 -2.03 4.54
C ILE A 82 2.05 -1.55 4.30
N LEU A 83 2.45 -0.53 5.04
CA LEU A 83 3.66 0.25 4.77
C LEU A 83 4.62 0.17 5.95
N GLU A 84 5.91 0.03 5.64
CA GLU A 84 7.00 0.33 6.57
C GLU A 84 7.71 1.59 6.07
N VAL A 85 7.67 2.64 6.89
CA VAL A 85 8.10 3.99 6.51
C VAL A 85 9.04 4.53 7.57
N GLN A 86 10.15 5.10 7.13
CA GLN A 86 11.05 5.88 7.97
C GLN A 86 10.63 7.35 7.89
N LEU A 87 10.37 7.94 9.05
CA LEU A 87 10.04 9.36 9.17
C LEU A 87 11.19 10.11 9.82
N GLY A 88 11.51 11.28 9.29
CA GLY A 88 12.45 12.22 9.89
C GLY A 88 11.70 13.44 10.38
N ARG A 89 12.12 13.95 11.54
CA ARG A 89 11.55 15.18 12.09
C ARG A 89 12.02 16.37 11.26
N THR A 90 11.15 17.33 11.05
CA THR A 90 11.44 18.52 10.27
C THR A 90 11.66 19.74 11.17
N VAL A 91 12.10 20.86 10.59
CA VAL A 91 12.21 22.14 11.30
C VAL A 91 10.90 22.93 11.33
N CYS A 92 9.88 22.54 10.55
CA CYS A 92 8.62 23.26 10.45
C CYS A 92 7.62 22.79 11.49
N LYS A 93 6.77 23.71 11.95
CA LYS A 93 5.61 23.36 12.76
C LYS A 93 4.52 22.76 11.89
N LYS A 94 3.67 21.94 12.49
CA LYS A 94 2.52 21.36 11.80
C LYS A 94 1.54 22.40 11.24
N SER A 95 1.38 23.53 11.93
CA SER A 95 0.56 24.67 11.45
C SER A 95 1.04 25.25 10.13
N ASP A 96 2.35 25.14 9.86
CA ASP A 96 3.00 25.79 8.74
C ASP A 96 3.06 24.85 7.51
N THR A 97 2.74 23.56 7.71
CA THR A 97 2.72 22.55 6.63
C THR A 97 1.48 22.60 5.73
N ALA A 98 0.53 23.50 6.00
CA ALA A 98 -0.61 23.75 5.12
C ALA A 98 -0.18 24.36 3.78
N ASP A 99 0.94 25.09 3.78
CA ASP A 99 1.54 25.66 2.59
C ASP A 99 2.59 24.70 2.05
N SER A 100 2.52 24.43 0.74
CA SER A 100 3.34 23.43 0.03
C SER A 100 4.83 23.80 -0.08
N GLU A 101 5.38 24.52 0.90
CA GLU A 101 6.80 24.82 0.95
C GLU A 101 7.61 23.57 1.32
N PRO A 102 8.75 23.35 0.67
CA PRO A 102 9.64 22.25 1.02
C PRO A 102 10.16 22.44 2.45
N CYS A 103 9.71 21.57 3.36
CA CYS A 103 10.18 21.57 4.74
C CYS A 103 11.41 20.66 4.90
N ASP A 104 12.51 21.24 5.37
CA ASP A 104 13.76 20.54 5.57
C ASP A 104 13.76 19.64 6.81
N LEU A 105 14.53 18.55 6.75
CA LEU A 105 14.79 17.72 7.91
C LEU A 105 15.59 18.51 8.93
N GLN A 106 15.25 18.32 10.20
CA GLN A 106 16.09 18.78 11.29
C GLN A 106 17.38 17.95 11.29
N SER A 107 18.53 18.63 11.24
CA SER A 107 19.85 18.01 11.38
C SER A 107 19.92 17.20 12.67
N ASP A 108 20.52 16.01 12.59
CA ASP A 108 20.69 15.07 13.72
C ASP A 108 19.40 14.69 14.45
N SER A 109 18.25 14.81 13.78
CA SER A 109 16.98 14.44 14.38
C SER A 109 16.80 12.92 14.46
N LYS A 110 16.11 12.48 15.52
CA LYS A 110 15.74 11.08 15.69
C LYS A 110 14.75 10.68 14.60
N GLU A 111 15.08 9.66 13.83
CA GLU A 111 14.16 9.06 12.88
C GLU A 111 13.19 8.12 13.58
N LEU A 112 12.02 7.92 12.99
CA LEU A 112 11.02 6.95 13.43
C LEU A 112 10.86 5.87 12.38
N GLN A 113 10.85 4.61 12.82
CA GLN A 113 10.38 3.50 12.01
C GLN A 113 8.90 3.26 12.31
N CYS A 114 8.05 3.52 11.31
CA CYS A 114 6.61 3.38 11.41
C CYS A 114 6.08 2.20 10.59
N ASN A 115 5.08 1.52 11.15
CA ASN A 115 4.21 0.58 10.46
C ASN A 115 2.83 1.23 10.31
N PHE A 116 2.45 1.52 9.07
CA PHE A 116 1.15 2.09 8.74
C PHE A 116 0.29 1.07 8.00
N ILE A 117 -1.02 1.13 8.23
CA ILE A 117 -2.02 0.53 7.34
C ILE A 117 -2.97 1.64 6.91
N VAL A 118 -2.99 1.91 5.61
CA VAL A 118 -3.96 2.81 4.99
C VAL A 118 -4.97 1.97 4.25
N THR A 119 -6.24 2.11 4.60
CA THR A 119 -7.34 1.44 3.93
C THR A 119 -7.99 2.42 2.97
N GLU A 120 -7.91 2.14 1.67
CA GLU A 120 -8.64 2.84 0.62
C GLU A 120 -9.95 2.13 0.35
N ILE A 121 -11.05 2.89 0.25
CA ILE A 121 -12.40 2.40 -0.03
C ILE A 121 -12.82 3.03 -1.37
N PRO A 122 -12.53 2.38 -2.52
CA PRO A 122 -12.66 3.02 -3.82
C PRO A 122 -14.07 3.48 -4.18
N TRP A 123 -15.10 2.76 -3.73
CA TRP A 123 -16.50 3.10 -3.99
C TRP A 123 -17.02 4.26 -3.13
N GLU A 124 -16.27 4.70 -2.12
CA GLU A 124 -16.56 5.87 -1.28
C GLU A 124 -15.58 7.03 -1.55
N ASP A 125 -14.63 6.84 -2.48
CA ASP A 125 -13.53 7.78 -2.75
C ASP A 125 -12.81 8.25 -1.47
N SER A 126 -12.60 7.32 -0.54
CA SER A 126 -12.10 7.62 0.80
C SER A 126 -10.86 6.80 1.16
N ARG A 127 -10.05 7.34 2.08
CA ARG A 127 -8.89 6.68 2.69
C ARG A 127 -8.91 6.92 4.18
N VAL A 128 -8.46 5.91 4.94
CA VAL A 128 -8.39 5.97 6.40
C VAL A 128 -7.06 5.37 6.87
N LEU A 129 -6.38 6.04 7.82
CA LEU A 129 -5.21 5.48 8.50
C LEU A 129 -5.68 4.55 9.62
N THR A 130 -5.86 3.27 9.29
CA THR A 130 -6.44 2.28 10.22
C THR A 130 -5.43 1.75 11.23
N LYS A 131 -4.13 1.85 10.95
CA LYS A 131 -3.08 1.50 11.91
C LYS A 131 -1.90 2.45 11.82
N LYS A 132 -1.42 2.88 12.99
CA LYS A 132 -0.19 3.66 13.17
C LYS A 132 0.61 3.11 14.34
N LYS A 133 1.80 2.56 14.08
CA LYS A 133 2.73 2.12 15.13
C LYS A 133 4.13 2.58 14.77
N CYS A 134 4.66 3.54 15.53
CA CYS A 134 6.00 4.07 15.34
C CYS A 134 6.90 3.74 16.53
N ARG A 135 8.21 3.69 16.27
CA ARG A 135 9.27 3.53 17.27
C ARG A 135 10.50 4.28 16.81
N LEU A 136 11.37 4.67 17.73
CA LEU A 136 12.66 5.28 17.38
C LEU A 136 13.44 4.34 16.44
N HIS A 137 13.95 4.90 15.34
CA HIS A 137 14.84 4.22 14.42
C HIS A 137 16.27 4.38 14.95
N ASN A 138 16.80 3.30 15.51
CA ASN A 138 18.18 3.27 15.95
C ASN A 138 19.03 2.78 14.78
N ASN A 139 19.87 3.65 14.24
CA ASN A 139 20.94 3.28 13.31
C ASN A 139 22.03 2.59 14.15
N ALA A 140 21.92 1.27 14.31
CA ALA A 140 22.96 0.45 14.92
C ALA A 140 24.13 0.26 13.94
#